data_AF-A0A0B4FVQ9-F1
#
_entry.id   AF-A0A0B4FVQ9-F1
#
_cell.length_a   1.000
_cell.length_b   1.000
_cell.length_c   1.000
_cell.angle_alpha   90.00
_cell.angle_beta   90.00
_cell.angle_gamma   90.00
#
_symmetry.space_group_name_H-M   'P 1'
#
loop_
_entity.id
_entity.type
_entity.pdbx_description
1 polymer ?
#
loop_
_entity_poly.entity_id
_entity_poly.type
_entity_poly.pdbx_seq_one_letter_code
_entity_poly.pdbx_strand_id
1 'polypeptide(L)'
;MLTLFVLGESYIKDAARLYPKPRKEVKRRDNEFCLVDRIHEAEYGKLQTPPEPAHRLVITLEDDNFTEEKYQVYDNYQRVVHKDLPEDRTPRAFKRFLCSSPLRREVMVTPDGHNRKLGSYHQCYRLDGVLVAIGVLDLLPDCVSSVYFLYHESIHKQTPGKLGAMHEIALAKEAGYRWWYPGFYIHNCPKMKYKIDYSPQFILDPDSFGWDPLDQATLNLLDQKPFLSLSIERQEASTADSGPETDETRGFKRPKVSNQDGQTTPGNGTRTEGHDNREEENNDEDEDTGSLFQSSMPGITCASDMEEVDLDHIALKVFSTGPLFETSDLVAWDSKSITDWPGIKASVAELIAAIGPDVKDLICLDMARERA
;
A
#
# COMPACT_ATOMS: atom_id res chain seq x y z
N MET A 1 11.99 -21.39 4.63
CA MET A 1 13.27 -20.91 4.05
C MET A 1 14.05 -20.08 5.07
N LEU A 2 13.49 -18.98 5.63
CA LEU A 2 14.14 -18.26 6.74
C LEU A 2 14.25 -19.09 8.03
N THR A 3 13.21 -19.81 8.47
CA THR A 3 13.26 -20.64 9.70
C THR A 3 14.43 -21.63 9.66
N LEU A 4 14.63 -22.32 8.53
CA LEU A 4 15.75 -23.25 8.35
C LEU A 4 17.10 -22.53 8.37
N PHE A 5 17.17 -21.35 7.73
CA PHE A 5 18.36 -20.50 7.75
C PHE A 5 18.71 -20.06 9.18
N VAL A 6 17.74 -19.56 9.94
CA VAL A 6 17.92 -19.05 11.31
C VAL A 6 18.28 -20.16 12.27
N LEU A 7 17.55 -21.28 12.25
CA LEU A 7 17.81 -22.38 13.16
C LEU A 7 19.13 -23.09 12.79
N GLY A 8 19.34 -23.40 11.52
CA GLY A 8 20.45 -24.23 11.05
C GLY A 8 20.25 -25.72 11.33
N GLU A 9 20.83 -26.57 10.49
CA GLU A 9 20.65 -28.02 10.57
C GLU A 9 21.20 -28.63 11.88
N SER A 10 22.30 -28.07 12.40
CA SER A 10 22.92 -28.51 13.66
C SER A 10 21.97 -28.34 14.84
N TYR A 11 21.42 -27.13 15.03
CA TYR A 11 20.45 -26.86 16.08
C TYR A 11 19.20 -27.72 15.93
N ILE A 12 18.63 -27.83 14.72
CA ILE A 12 17.42 -28.64 14.49
C ILE A 12 17.64 -30.09 14.93
N LYS A 13 18.79 -30.68 14.59
CA LYS A 13 19.14 -32.05 14.94
C LYS A 13 19.37 -32.21 16.45
N ASP A 14 20.14 -31.32 17.07
CA ASP A 14 20.48 -31.43 18.48
C ASP A 14 19.32 -31.06 19.40
N ALA A 15 18.53 -30.04 19.06
CA ALA A 15 17.33 -29.65 19.80
C ALA A 15 16.27 -30.75 19.75
N ALA A 16 16.09 -31.44 18.62
CA ALA A 16 15.18 -32.59 18.53
C ALA A 16 15.59 -33.75 19.46
N ARG A 17 16.89 -33.90 19.75
CA ARG A 17 17.43 -34.91 20.66
C ARG A 17 17.31 -34.48 22.14
N LEU A 18 17.63 -33.22 22.44
CA LEU A 18 17.67 -32.69 23.81
C LEU A 18 16.31 -32.28 24.34
N TYR A 19 15.44 -31.77 23.46
CA TYR A 19 14.12 -31.23 23.78
C TYR A 19 13.04 -31.85 22.88
N PRO A 20 12.82 -33.16 22.98
CA PRO A 20 11.85 -33.84 22.12
C PRO A 20 10.44 -33.33 22.39
N LYS A 21 9.73 -32.97 21.32
CA LYS A 21 8.33 -32.54 21.40
C LYS A 21 7.44 -33.71 21.88
N PRO A 22 6.46 -33.47 22.77
CA PRO A 22 5.50 -34.48 23.16
C PRO A 22 4.74 -35.04 21.95
N ARG A 23 4.43 -36.35 21.95
CA ARG A 23 3.72 -37.03 20.84
C ARG A 23 2.42 -36.32 20.41
N LYS A 24 1.69 -35.75 21.38
CA LYS A 24 0.46 -35.00 21.12
C LYS A 24 0.72 -33.72 20.32
N GLU A 25 1.81 -33.01 20.64
CA GLU A 25 2.21 -31.80 19.93
C GLU A 25 2.70 -32.12 18.51
N VAL A 26 3.50 -33.19 18.35
CA VAL A 26 3.92 -33.67 17.02
C VAL A 26 2.71 -34.02 16.16
N LYS A 27 1.77 -34.81 16.71
CA LYS A 27 0.54 -35.16 15.99
C LYS A 27 -0.30 -33.93 15.63
N ARG A 28 -0.42 -32.93 16.53
CA ARG A 28 -1.09 -31.67 16.20
C ARG A 28 -0.38 -30.95 15.06
N ARG A 29 0.94 -30.82 15.16
CA ARG A 29 1.81 -30.13 14.20
C ARG A 29 1.75 -30.75 12.80
N ASP A 30 1.62 -32.06 12.70
CA ASP A 30 1.55 -32.77 11.41
C ASP A 30 0.17 -32.66 10.75
N ASN A 31 -0.90 -32.47 11.53
CA ASN A 31 -2.28 -32.42 11.01
C ASN A 31 -2.84 -31.00 10.91
N GLU A 32 -2.28 -30.03 11.65
CA GLU A 32 -2.79 -28.67 11.75
C GLU A 32 -1.68 -27.64 11.51
N PHE A 33 -1.96 -26.66 10.65
CA PHE A 33 -1.10 -25.50 10.45
C PHE A 33 -1.62 -24.30 11.25
N CYS A 34 -0.89 -23.92 12.31
CA CYS A 34 -1.13 -22.69 13.06
C CYS A 34 -0.08 -21.65 12.68
N LEU A 35 -0.46 -20.61 11.94
CA LEU A 35 0.46 -19.56 11.48
C LEU A 35 1.28 -18.95 12.63
N VAL A 36 0.61 -18.55 13.71
CA VAL A 36 1.23 -17.92 14.89
C VAL A 36 2.30 -18.83 15.49
N ASP A 37 1.97 -20.10 15.76
CA ASP A 37 2.96 -21.06 16.27
C ASP A 37 4.18 -21.16 15.33
N ARG A 38 3.95 -21.27 14.02
CA ARG A 38 5.02 -21.48 13.03
C ARG A 38 5.91 -20.27 12.82
N ILE A 39 5.35 -19.07 12.89
CA ILE A 39 6.13 -17.86 12.61
C ILE A 39 7.08 -17.55 13.77
N HIS A 40 6.67 -17.81 15.02
CA HIS A 40 7.49 -17.59 16.21
C HIS A 40 8.51 -18.72 16.49
N GLU A 41 8.43 -19.86 15.79
CA GLU A 41 9.35 -21.00 15.98
C GLU A 41 10.82 -20.66 15.71
N ALA A 42 11.11 -19.61 14.94
CA ALA A 42 12.48 -19.17 14.66
C ALA A 42 12.98 -18.06 15.60
N GLU A 43 12.10 -17.47 16.41
CA GLU A 43 12.47 -16.34 17.27
C GLU A 43 13.30 -16.82 18.44
N TYR A 44 14.43 -16.17 18.67
CA TYR A 44 15.40 -16.59 19.67
C TYR A 44 14.79 -16.74 21.08
N GLY A 45 13.86 -15.86 21.46
CA GLY A 45 13.18 -15.92 22.76
C GLY A 45 12.22 -17.12 22.94
N LYS A 46 11.93 -17.87 21.88
CA LYS A 46 11.09 -19.08 21.89
C LYS A 46 11.91 -20.37 21.78
N LEU A 47 13.21 -20.26 21.53
CA LEU A 47 14.11 -21.39 21.37
C LEU A 47 14.60 -21.92 22.71
N GLN A 48 14.96 -23.21 22.73
CA GLN A 48 15.57 -23.85 23.89
C GLN A 48 17.07 -23.89 23.66
N THR A 49 17.82 -23.22 24.53
CA THR A 49 19.29 -23.17 24.48
C THR A 49 19.87 -23.72 25.80
N PRO A 50 21.02 -24.44 25.75
CA PRO A 50 21.78 -24.87 24.57
C PRO A 50 21.17 -26.07 23.81
N PRO A 51 21.46 -26.29 22.51
CA PRO A 51 22.48 -25.64 21.67
C PRO A 51 22.05 -24.26 21.16
N GLU A 52 22.98 -23.47 20.64
CA GLU A 52 22.67 -22.20 19.97
C GLU A 52 22.19 -22.45 18.53
N PRO A 53 21.20 -21.67 18.02
CA PRO A 53 20.82 -21.67 16.62
C PRO A 53 21.92 -21.05 15.74
N ALA A 54 21.83 -21.24 14.42
CA ALA A 54 22.75 -20.62 13.47
C ALA A 54 22.72 -19.09 13.50
N HIS A 55 21.53 -18.50 13.70
CA HIS A 55 21.32 -17.07 13.85
C HIS A 55 20.31 -16.77 14.95
N ARG A 56 20.42 -15.58 15.55
CA ARG A 56 19.50 -15.07 16.57
C ARG A 56 18.51 -14.09 15.93
N LEU A 57 17.31 -14.57 15.61
CA LEU A 57 16.22 -13.73 15.12
C LEU A 57 15.46 -13.09 16.29
N VAL A 58 15.39 -11.77 16.29
CA VAL A 58 14.62 -10.96 17.25
C VAL A 58 13.73 -10.00 16.47
N ILE A 59 12.44 -9.99 16.79
CA ILE A 59 11.45 -9.13 16.14
C ILE A 59 10.82 -8.23 17.21
N THR A 60 10.82 -6.93 16.96
CA THR A 60 10.30 -5.92 17.88
C THR A 60 9.36 -4.98 17.16
N LEU A 61 8.33 -4.52 17.87
CA LEU A 61 7.48 -3.43 17.40
C LEU A 61 7.94 -2.14 18.08
N GLU A 62 8.52 -1.23 17.30
CA GLU A 62 9.12 0.03 17.74
C GLU A 62 8.36 1.22 17.18
N ASP A 63 8.57 2.41 17.75
CA ASP A 63 8.03 3.64 17.18
C ASP A 63 8.61 3.87 15.77
N ASP A 64 7.85 4.56 14.91
CA ASP A 64 8.24 4.89 13.54
C ASP A 64 9.34 5.96 13.44
N ASN A 65 9.97 6.30 14.55
CA ASN A 65 10.99 7.32 14.61
C ASN A 65 12.23 7.00 13.76
N PHE A 66 12.91 8.07 13.36
CA PHE A 66 14.20 7.98 12.71
C PHE A 66 15.25 7.39 13.66
N THR A 67 15.98 6.41 13.16
CA THR A 67 17.27 6.01 13.73
C THR A 67 18.25 5.77 12.59
N GLU A 68 19.54 5.89 12.88
CA GLU A 68 20.59 5.60 11.90
C GLU A 68 20.53 4.14 11.43
N GLU A 69 20.26 3.20 12.34
CA GLU A 69 20.11 1.78 12.01
C GLU A 69 18.95 1.55 11.02
N LYS A 70 17.80 2.19 11.24
CA LYS A 70 16.64 2.08 10.34
C LYS A 70 16.92 2.70 8.97
N TYR A 71 17.59 3.85 8.96
CA TYR A 71 17.98 4.54 7.73
C TYR A 71 18.94 3.70 6.88
N GLN A 72 19.89 2.99 7.47
CA GLN A 72 20.83 2.13 6.72
C GLN A 72 20.12 1.01 5.96
N VAL A 73 19.05 0.43 6.52
CA VAL A 73 18.23 -0.56 5.81
C VAL A 73 17.47 0.08 4.66
N TYR A 74 16.90 1.28 4.87
CA TYR A 74 16.22 2.04 3.81
C TYR A 74 17.19 2.38 2.68
N ASP A 75 18.35 2.94 2.98
CA ASP A 75 19.38 3.32 2.03
C ASP A 75 19.83 2.13 1.17
N ASN A 76 20.07 0.99 1.82
CA ASN A 76 20.40 -0.26 1.15
C ASN A 76 19.28 -0.70 0.21
N TYR A 77 18.04 -0.71 0.71
CA TYR A 77 16.87 -1.16 -0.03
C TYR A 77 16.61 -0.30 -1.26
N GLN A 78 16.60 1.02 -1.12
CA GLN A 78 16.39 1.94 -2.25
C GLN A 78 17.47 1.74 -3.32
N ARG A 79 18.74 1.71 -2.92
CA ARG A 79 19.86 1.50 -3.84
C ARG A 79 19.80 0.15 -4.59
N VAL A 80 19.41 -0.94 -3.91
CA VAL A 80 19.50 -2.29 -4.48
C VAL A 80 18.23 -2.70 -5.22
N VAL A 81 17.06 -2.36 -4.68
CA VAL A 81 15.76 -2.82 -5.18
C VAL A 81 15.15 -1.81 -6.15
N HIS A 82 15.22 -0.52 -5.85
CA HIS A 82 14.65 0.55 -6.69
C HIS A 82 15.68 1.24 -7.57
N LYS A 83 16.98 1.11 -7.23
CA LYS A 83 18.12 1.72 -7.94
C LYS A 83 18.17 3.25 -7.87
N ASP A 84 17.50 3.83 -6.87
CA ASP A 84 17.44 5.28 -6.63
C ASP A 84 18.83 5.92 -6.50
N LEU A 85 18.92 7.16 -6.95
CA LEU A 85 20.12 7.96 -6.84
C LEU A 85 20.38 8.39 -5.37
N PRO A 86 21.64 8.70 -5.00
CA PRO A 86 21.99 9.12 -3.64
C PRO A 86 21.20 10.33 -3.11
N GLU A 87 20.69 11.18 -4.00
CA GLU A 87 19.93 12.38 -3.67
C GLU A 87 18.48 12.10 -3.25
N ASP A 88 17.91 10.97 -3.70
CA ASP A 88 16.53 10.57 -3.39
C ASP A 88 16.45 9.70 -2.14
N ARG A 89 17.54 9.00 -1.80
CA ARG A 89 17.64 8.12 -0.62
C ARG A 89 18.24 8.78 0.62
N THR A 90 18.04 10.09 0.80
CA THR A 90 18.62 10.85 1.94
C THR A 90 17.91 10.57 3.28
N PRO A 91 18.53 10.88 4.44
CA PRO A 91 17.87 10.78 5.75
C PRO A 91 16.59 11.62 5.85
N ARG A 92 16.52 12.74 5.13
CA ARG A 92 15.32 13.59 5.08
C ARG A 92 14.20 12.91 4.30
N ALA A 93 14.52 12.26 3.18
CA ALA A 93 13.55 11.48 2.41
C ALA A 93 12.99 10.32 3.26
N PHE A 94 13.87 9.57 3.95
CA PHE A 94 13.45 8.52 4.87
C PHE A 94 12.51 9.03 5.97
N LYS A 95 12.85 10.14 6.64
CA LYS A 95 11.99 10.75 7.67
C LYS A 95 10.62 11.13 7.10
N ARG A 96 10.61 11.86 5.99
CA ARG A 96 9.38 12.34 5.35
C ARG A 96 8.47 11.18 4.95
N PHE A 97 9.05 10.12 4.41
CA PHE A 97 8.30 9.01 3.86
C PHE A 97 7.82 8.02 4.93
N LEU A 98 8.69 7.65 5.88
CA LEU A 98 8.45 6.50 6.76
C LEU A 98 8.44 6.84 8.26
N CYS A 99 8.68 8.10 8.66
CA CYS A 99 8.71 8.49 10.07
C CYS A 99 7.74 9.61 10.45
N SER A 100 7.05 10.20 9.47
CA SER A 100 6.21 11.38 9.66
C SER A 100 4.72 11.05 9.56
N SER A 101 4.28 10.01 10.27
CA SER A 101 2.86 9.64 10.26
C SER A 101 1.99 10.67 10.99
N PRO A 102 0.81 11.03 10.44
CA PRO A 102 -0.17 11.86 11.13
C PRO A 102 -0.95 11.09 12.21
N LEU A 103 -0.85 9.75 12.25
CA LEU A 103 -1.61 8.93 13.18
C LEU A 103 -1.10 9.08 14.61
N ARG A 104 -2.02 9.37 15.52
CA ARG A 104 -1.71 9.47 16.95
C ARG A 104 -1.56 8.07 17.54
N ARG A 105 -0.50 7.87 18.32
CA ARG A 105 -0.33 6.65 19.09
C ARG A 105 -1.20 6.68 20.33
N GLU A 106 -2.04 5.67 20.48
CA GLU A 106 -2.91 5.49 21.64
C GLU A 106 -3.14 4.01 21.92
N VAL A 107 -3.83 3.73 23.02
CA VAL A 107 -4.29 2.37 23.34
C VAL A 107 -5.80 2.40 23.41
N MET A 108 -6.44 1.61 22.57
CA MET A 108 -7.88 1.42 22.58
C MET A 108 -8.21 0.18 23.39
N VAL A 109 -9.21 0.29 24.27
CA VAL A 109 -9.81 -0.88 24.93
C VAL A 109 -11.00 -1.33 24.10
N THR A 110 -10.98 -2.58 23.66
CA THR A 110 -12.01 -3.10 22.77
C THR A 110 -13.20 -3.65 23.55
N PRO A 111 -14.37 -3.86 22.91
CA PRO A 111 -15.57 -4.30 23.63
C PRO A 111 -15.40 -5.63 24.38
N ASP A 112 -14.46 -6.48 23.94
CA ASP A 112 -14.03 -7.73 24.56
C ASP A 112 -12.99 -7.55 25.69
N GLY A 113 -12.63 -6.30 26.02
CA GLY A 113 -11.73 -5.94 27.13
C GLY A 113 -10.24 -6.02 26.80
N HIS A 114 -9.87 -6.26 25.54
CA HIS A 114 -8.47 -6.32 25.12
C HIS A 114 -7.90 -4.92 24.83
N ASN A 115 -6.61 -4.72 25.12
CA ASN A 115 -5.90 -3.49 24.78
C ASN A 115 -5.28 -3.63 23.38
N ARG A 116 -5.60 -2.72 22.47
CA ARG A 116 -5.01 -2.63 21.13
C ARG A 116 -4.21 -1.34 20.98
N LYS A 117 -3.02 -1.43 20.39
CA LYS A 117 -2.16 -0.27 20.11
C LYS A 117 -2.60 0.39 18.82
N LEU A 118 -2.85 1.68 18.83
CA LEU A 118 -3.12 2.45 17.62
C LEU A 118 -1.91 3.33 17.26
N GLY A 119 -1.86 3.75 16.00
CA GLY A 119 -0.82 4.61 15.44
C GLY A 119 0.22 3.84 14.62
N SER A 120 1.25 4.56 14.19
CA SER A 120 2.27 4.01 13.27
C SER A 120 3.47 3.44 14.01
N TYR A 121 4.02 2.34 13.51
CA TYR A 121 5.11 1.61 14.13
C TYR A 121 6.03 1.00 13.07
N HIS A 122 7.28 0.78 13.46
CA HIS A 122 8.25 -0.03 12.74
C HIS A 122 8.35 -1.42 13.38
N GLN A 123 7.95 -2.46 12.66
CA GLN A 123 8.25 -3.84 13.02
C GLN A 123 9.66 -4.17 12.53
N CYS A 124 10.60 -4.21 13.47
CA CYS A 124 12.03 -4.33 13.24
C CYS A 124 12.49 -5.79 13.36
N TYR A 125 13.16 -6.30 12.33
CA TYR A 125 13.68 -7.66 12.26
C TYR A 125 15.20 -7.65 12.40
N ARG A 126 15.72 -8.16 13.51
CA ARG A 126 17.16 -8.24 13.77
C ARG A 126 17.65 -9.68 13.66
N LEU A 127 18.71 -9.89 12.90
CA LEU A 127 19.48 -11.14 12.85
C LEU A 127 20.84 -10.90 13.48
N ASP A 128 21.17 -11.67 14.51
CA ASP A 128 22.45 -11.55 15.25
C ASP A 128 22.72 -10.14 15.79
N GLY A 129 21.64 -9.43 16.13
CA GLY A 129 21.70 -8.06 16.62
C GLY A 129 21.77 -6.98 15.53
N VAL A 130 21.81 -7.36 14.25
CA VAL A 130 21.80 -6.43 13.11
C VAL A 130 20.40 -6.31 12.53
N LEU A 131 19.87 -5.10 12.40
CA LEU A 131 18.59 -4.86 11.70
C LEU A 131 18.70 -5.15 10.21
N VAL A 132 17.85 -6.05 9.72
CA VAL A 132 17.87 -6.54 8.35
C VAL A 132 16.54 -6.35 7.61
N ALA A 133 15.45 -6.04 8.30
CA ALA A 133 14.19 -5.65 7.68
C ALA A 133 13.34 -4.77 8.60
N ILE A 134 12.45 -4.00 7.99
CA ILE A 134 11.49 -3.14 8.65
C ILE A 134 10.15 -3.25 7.92
N GLY A 135 9.11 -3.67 8.65
CA GLY A 135 7.72 -3.45 8.26
C GLY A 135 7.25 -2.12 8.83
N VAL A 136 6.75 -1.24 7.97
CA VAL A 136 6.15 0.05 8.35
C VAL A 136 4.65 -0.15 8.41
N LEU A 137 4.10 -0.06 9.62
CA LEU A 137 2.75 -0.49 9.92
C LEU A 137 1.93 0.64 10.52
N ASP A 138 0.71 0.81 10.04
CA ASP A 138 -0.32 1.59 10.71
C ASP A 138 -1.27 0.65 11.44
N LEU A 139 -1.33 0.76 12.76
CA LEU A 139 -2.27 0.01 13.59
C LEU A 139 -3.53 0.85 13.78
N LEU A 140 -4.62 0.37 13.21
CA LEU A 140 -5.95 1.01 13.22
C LEU A 140 -6.93 0.16 14.03
N PRO A 141 -8.11 0.69 14.41
CA PRO A 141 -9.02 0.00 15.32
C PRO A 141 -9.30 -1.47 15.00
N ASP A 142 -9.46 -1.79 13.71
CA ASP A 142 -9.77 -3.13 13.22
C ASP A 142 -8.71 -3.73 12.29
N CYS A 143 -7.63 -3.02 11.97
CA CYS A 143 -6.66 -3.54 11.01
C CYS A 143 -5.19 -3.20 11.30
N VAL A 144 -4.32 -4.10 10.82
CA VAL A 144 -2.89 -3.85 10.62
C VAL A 144 -2.72 -3.47 9.15
N SER A 145 -2.43 -2.20 8.88
CA SER A 145 -2.13 -1.71 7.53
C SER A 145 -0.64 -1.79 7.27
N SER A 146 -0.25 -2.54 6.24
CA SER A 146 1.13 -2.68 5.79
C SER A 146 1.45 -1.56 4.81
N VAL A 147 1.97 -0.45 5.33
CA VAL A 147 2.30 0.76 4.55
C VAL A 147 3.48 0.49 3.63
N TYR A 148 4.56 -0.07 4.18
CA TYR A 148 5.78 -0.33 3.42
C TYR A 148 6.59 -1.46 4.06
N PHE A 149 7.36 -2.20 3.26
CA PHE A 149 8.26 -3.23 3.77
C PHE A 149 9.60 -3.12 3.07
N LEU A 150 10.66 -2.87 3.84
CA LEU A 150 12.02 -2.73 3.33
C LEU A 150 12.97 -3.71 4.03
N TYR A 151 14.02 -4.11 3.32
CA TYR A 151 14.96 -5.10 3.82
C TYR A 151 16.36 -4.92 3.25
N HIS A 152 17.36 -5.39 3.99
CA HIS A 152 18.74 -5.40 3.57
C HIS A 152 19.01 -6.55 2.60
N GLU A 153 19.86 -6.32 1.60
CA GLU A 153 20.20 -7.30 0.55
C GLU A 153 20.73 -8.65 1.10
N SER A 154 21.29 -8.64 2.31
CA SER A 154 21.80 -9.83 3.01
C SER A 154 20.76 -10.93 3.21
N ILE A 155 19.47 -10.57 3.26
CA ILE A 155 18.36 -11.52 3.44
C ILE A 155 17.49 -11.70 2.18
N HIS A 156 17.91 -11.17 1.03
CA HIS A 156 17.11 -11.20 -0.19
C HIS A 156 16.71 -12.63 -0.61
N LYS A 157 17.63 -13.60 -0.44
CA LYS A 157 17.41 -15.01 -0.79
C LYS A 157 16.34 -15.70 0.07
N GLN A 158 15.96 -15.10 1.20
CA GLN A 158 15.01 -15.66 2.15
C GLN A 158 13.57 -15.16 1.93
N THR A 159 13.31 -14.46 0.82
CA THR A 159 11.99 -13.93 0.44
C THR A 159 11.34 -13.08 1.56
N PRO A 160 12.03 -12.05 2.05
CA PRO A 160 11.67 -11.36 3.29
C PRO A 160 10.29 -10.69 3.23
N GLY A 161 9.83 -10.24 2.06
CA GLY A 161 8.48 -9.66 1.91
C GLY A 161 7.35 -10.65 2.25
N LYS A 162 7.43 -11.91 1.79
CA LYS A 162 6.42 -12.93 2.12
C LYS A 162 6.42 -13.27 3.62
N LEU A 163 7.59 -13.25 4.22
CA LEU A 163 7.77 -13.46 5.65
C LEU A 163 7.21 -12.29 6.46
N GLY A 164 7.49 -11.05 6.04
CA GLY A 164 6.95 -9.84 6.64
C GLY A 164 5.43 -9.88 6.72
N ALA A 165 4.79 -10.15 5.58
CA ALA A 165 3.33 -10.34 5.51
C ALA A 165 2.83 -11.42 6.49
N MET A 166 3.51 -12.56 6.61
CA MET A 166 3.12 -13.61 7.57
C MET A 166 3.24 -13.16 9.03
N HIS A 167 4.27 -12.39 9.39
CA HIS A 167 4.41 -11.82 10.74
C HIS A 167 3.38 -10.72 11.01
N GLU A 168 3.04 -9.89 10.02
CA GLU A 168 2.00 -8.87 10.15
C GLU A 168 0.60 -9.49 10.30
N ILE A 169 0.30 -10.57 9.56
CA ILE A 169 -0.94 -11.33 9.74
C ILE A 169 -0.97 -12.01 11.12
N ALA A 170 0.17 -12.54 11.59
CA ALA A 170 0.26 -13.10 12.94
C ALA A 170 0.02 -12.00 14.00
N LEU A 171 0.67 -10.85 13.86
CA LEU A 171 0.44 -9.67 14.70
C LEU A 171 -1.04 -9.27 14.72
N ALA A 172 -1.69 -9.22 13.55
CA ALA A 172 -3.11 -8.92 13.43
C ALA A 172 -3.94 -9.87 14.29
N LYS A 173 -3.71 -11.18 14.12
CA LYS A 173 -4.42 -12.23 14.84
C LYS A 173 -4.17 -12.22 16.35
N GLU A 174 -2.93 -12.04 16.78
CA GLU A 174 -2.53 -12.07 18.19
C GLU A 174 -3.01 -10.84 18.96
N ALA A 175 -2.96 -9.67 18.34
CA ALA A 175 -3.43 -8.43 18.95
C ALA A 175 -4.93 -8.16 18.72
N GLY A 176 -5.65 -9.09 18.06
CA GLY A 176 -7.09 -9.00 17.88
C GLY A 176 -7.55 -7.97 16.83
N TYR A 177 -6.67 -7.58 15.91
CA TYR A 177 -7.08 -6.87 14.70
C TYR A 177 -7.81 -7.86 13.78
N ARG A 178 -8.91 -7.39 13.18
CA ARG A 178 -9.76 -8.21 12.33
C ARG A 178 -9.16 -8.41 10.94
N TRP A 179 -8.41 -7.43 10.47
CA TRP A 179 -7.92 -7.39 9.10
C TRP A 179 -6.43 -7.10 9.01
N TRP A 180 -5.79 -7.67 8.00
CA TRP A 180 -4.49 -7.23 7.52
C TRP A 180 -4.70 -6.58 6.15
N TYR A 181 -4.24 -5.34 5.99
CA TYR A 181 -4.45 -4.53 4.80
C TYR A 181 -3.11 -4.34 4.08
N PRO A 182 -2.83 -5.09 3.00
CA PRO A 182 -1.56 -5.01 2.28
C PRO A 182 -1.46 -3.83 1.31
N GLY A 183 -2.40 -2.88 1.33
CA GLY A 183 -2.48 -1.78 0.36
C GLY A 183 -3.27 -2.15 -0.89
N PHE A 184 -3.19 -1.28 -1.91
CA PHE A 184 -3.84 -1.49 -3.21
C PHE A 184 -3.44 -2.81 -3.86
N TYR A 185 -4.23 -3.26 -4.83
CA TYR A 185 -3.90 -4.41 -5.68
C TYR A 185 -4.14 -4.06 -7.14
N ILE A 186 -3.06 -4.08 -7.93
CA ILE A 186 -3.12 -3.90 -9.38
C ILE A 186 -2.83 -5.26 -10.00
N HIS A 187 -3.84 -5.84 -10.65
CA HIS A 187 -3.82 -7.23 -11.11
C HIS A 187 -2.64 -7.55 -12.05
N ASN A 188 -2.36 -6.63 -12.98
CA ASN A 188 -1.30 -6.78 -13.97
C ASN A 188 0.10 -6.37 -13.45
N CYS A 189 0.25 -5.94 -12.20
CA CYS A 189 1.54 -5.54 -11.65
C CYS A 189 2.28 -6.73 -11.01
N PRO A 190 3.44 -7.16 -11.56
CA PRO A 190 4.19 -8.30 -11.02
C PRO A 190 4.60 -8.13 -9.55
N LYS A 191 4.95 -6.90 -9.14
CA LYS A 191 5.33 -6.56 -7.76
C LYS A 191 4.16 -6.76 -6.77
N MET A 192 2.92 -6.77 -7.24
CA MET A 192 1.72 -6.87 -6.40
C MET A 192 1.06 -8.25 -6.46
N LYS A 193 1.44 -9.09 -7.43
CA LYS A 193 0.83 -10.41 -7.65
C LYS A 193 0.89 -11.32 -6.43
N TYR A 194 1.94 -11.23 -5.61
CA TYR A 194 2.08 -12.05 -4.40
C TYR A 194 0.94 -11.85 -3.40
N LYS A 195 0.23 -10.70 -3.45
CA LYS A 195 -0.85 -10.40 -2.50
C LYS A 195 -1.98 -11.41 -2.62
N ILE A 196 -2.27 -11.97 -3.80
CA ILE A 196 -3.37 -12.95 -3.95
C ILE A 196 -3.03 -14.35 -3.42
N ASP A 197 -1.79 -14.59 -2.99
CA ASP A 197 -1.37 -15.89 -2.44
C ASP A 197 -1.91 -16.10 -1.00
N TYR A 198 -2.43 -15.05 -0.34
CA TYR A 198 -3.02 -15.15 1.00
C TYR A 198 -4.54 -15.34 0.89
N SER A 199 -5.13 -16.10 1.80
CA SER A 199 -6.56 -16.42 1.77
C SER A 199 -7.10 -16.65 3.18
N PRO A 200 -8.37 -16.31 3.47
CA PRO A 200 -9.35 -15.66 2.58
C PRO A 200 -9.05 -14.17 2.35
N GLN A 201 -9.54 -13.64 1.22
CA GLN A 201 -9.31 -12.25 0.81
C GLN A 201 -10.55 -11.56 0.27
N PHE A 202 -10.54 -10.25 0.41
CA PHE A 202 -11.56 -9.35 -0.09
C PHE A 202 -10.88 -8.20 -0.83
N ILE A 203 -11.54 -7.71 -1.88
CA ILE A 203 -11.14 -6.53 -2.64
C ILE A 203 -12.21 -5.44 -2.46
N LEU A 204 -11.77 -4.20 -2.35
CA LEU A 204 -12.68 -3.05 -2.26
C LEU A 204 -13.14 -2.67 -3.68
N ASP A 205 -14.44 -2.67 -3.89
CA ASP A 205 -15.06 -2.21 -5.13
C ASP A 205 -14.93 -0.67 -5.24
N PRO A 206 -14.37 -0.15 -6.35
CA PRO A 206 -14.03 1.28 -6.45
C PRO A 206 -15.25 2.20 -6.58
N ASP A 207 -16.41 1.69 -7.01
CA ASP A 207 -17.62 2.50 -7.20
C ASP A 207 -18.55 2.44 -5.99
N SER A 208 -18.80 1.23 -5.47
CA SER A 208 -19.72 1.03 -4.34
C SER A 208 -19.07 1.13 -2.97
N PHE A 209 -17.73 1.10 -2.92
CA PHE A 209 -16.95 0.98 -1.68
C PHE A 209 -17.32 -0.26 -0.84
N GLY A 210 -17.92 -1.27 -1.49
CA GLY A 210 -18.22 -2.57 -0.90
C GLY A 210 -17.01 -3.49 -0.90
N TRP A 211 -16.92 -4.36 0.10
CA TRP A 211 -15.91 -5.42 0.14
C TRP A 211 -16.47 -6.70 -0.48
N ASP A 212 -15.85 -7.16 -1.56
CA ASP A 212 -16.23 -8.37 -2.28
C ASP A 212 -15.15 -9.45 -2.15
N PRO A 213 -15.50 -10.75 -2.12
CA PRO A 213 -14.50 -11.82 -2.12
C PRO A 213 -13.58 -11.76 -3.35
N LEU A 214 -12.27 -11.86 -3.11
CA LEU A 214 -11.29 -12.04 -4.18
C LEU A 214 -11.11 -13.53 -4.47
N ASP A 215 -12.13 -14.12 -5.10
CA ASP A 215 -12.15 -15.53 -5.49
C ASP A 215 -11.76 -15.74 -6.97
N GLN A 216 -11.84 -16.98 -7.45
CA GLN A 216 -11.47 -17.30 -8.83
C GLN A 216 -12.39 -16.59 -9.85
N ALA A 217 -13.66 -16.34 -9.53
CA ALA A 217 -14.55 -15.64 -10.44
C ALA A 217 -14.14 -14.17 -10.58
N THR A 218 -13.83 -13.51 -9.46
CA THR A 218 -13.29 -12.13 -9.46
C THR A 218 -11.95 -12.06 -10.19
N LEU A 219 -11.03 -13.00 -9.97
CA LEU A 219 -9.74 -13.04 -10.66
C LEU A 219 -9.91 -13.20 -12.18
N ASN A 220 -10.81 -14.06 -12.63
CA ASN A 220 -11.08 -14.23 -14.06
C ASN A 220 -11.63 -12.95 -14.72
N LEU A 221 -12.35 -12.11 -13.98
CA LEU A 221 -12.82 -10.81 -14.47
C LEU A 221 -11.66 -9.82 -14.57
N LEU A 222 -10.76 -9.80 -13.57
CA LEU A 222 -9.54 -8.98 -13.58
C LEU A 222 -8.56 -9.37 -14.70
N ASP A 223 -8.51 -10.65 -15.09
CA ASP A 223 -7.73 -11.11 -16.25
C ASP A 223 -8.24 -10.49 -17.57
N GLN A 224 -9.52 -10.11 -17.63
CA GLN A 224 -10.19 -9.63 -18.85
C GLN A 224 -10.31 -8.11 -18.91
N LYS A 225 -10.43 -7.44 -17.76
CA LYS A 225 -10.76 -6.02 -17.67
C LYS A 225 -9.67 -5.27 -16.88
N PRO A 226 -9.08 -4.19 -17.43
CA PRO A 226 -8.07 -3.40 -16.71
C PRO A 226 -8.67 -2.62 -15.53
N PHE A 227 -9.97 -2.33 -15.58
CA PHE A 227 -10.75 -1.74 -14.51
C PHE A 227 -11.94 -2.65 -14.21
N LEU A 228 -12.16 -2.97 -12.94
CA LEU A 228 -13.25 -3.84 -12.51
C LEU A 228 -14.02 -3.22 -11.34
N SER A 229 -15.34 -3.23 -11.50
CA SER A 229 -16.31 -2.86 -10.49
C SER A 229 -17.39 -3.94 -10.44
N LEU A 230 -17.31 -4.81 -9.44
CA LEU A 230 -18.22 -5.95 -9.26
C LEU A 230 -19.66 -5.47 -9.01
N SER A 231 -19.84 -4.28 -8.43
CA SER A 231 -21.15 -3.66 -8.29
C SER A 231 -21.80 -3.37 -9.65
N ILE A 232 -21.03 -2.85 -10.61
CA ILE A 232 -21.49 -2.62 -11.99
C ILE A 232 -21.72 -3.95 -12.72
N GLU A 233 -20.82 -4.92 -12.61
CA GLU A 233 -20.99 -6.24 -13.24
C GLU A 233 -22.32 -6.91 -12.82
N ARG A 234 -22.67 -6.82 -11.53
CA ARG A 234 -23.93 -7.36 -11.00
C ARG A 234 -25.16 -6.62 -11.54
N GLN A 235 -25.08 -5.29 -11.70
CA GLN A 235 -26.17 -4.51 -12.29
C GLN A 235 -26.38 -4.88 -13.76
N GLU A 236 -25.30 -4.95 -14.55
CA GLU A 236 -25.36 -5.34 -15.96
C GLU A 236 -25.93 -6.76 -16.13
N ALA A 237 -25.47 -7.71 -15.32
CA ALA A 237 -26.01 -9.08 -15.33
C ALA A 237 -27.51 -9.12 -14.97
N SER A 238 -27.96 -8.31 -13.99
CA SER A 238 -29.37 -8.23 -13.61
C SER A 238 -30.24 -7.65 -14.72
N THR A 239 -29.73 -6.64 -15.45
CA THR A 239 -30.45 -6.05 -16.59
C THR A 239 -30.49 -6.94 -17.82
N ALA A 240 -29.51 -7.83 -17.98
CA ALA A 240 -29.48 -8.81 -19.08
C ALA A 240 -30.44 -9.98 -18.86
N ASP A 241 -30.72 -10.35 -17.60
CA ASP A 241 -31.64 -11.43 -17.23
C ASP A 241 -33.11 -10.99 -17.22
N SER A 242 -33.37 -9.68 -17.11
CA SER A 242 -34.67 -9.07 -17.42
C SER A 242 -34.82 -8.89 -18.94
N GLY A 243 -35.35 -9.92 -19.63
CA GLY A 243 -35.75 -9.83 -21.04
C GLY A 243 -36.72 -8.68 -21.34
N PRO A 244 -36.96 -8.32 -22.61
CA PRO A 244 -37.53 -7.03 -22.97
C PRO A 244 -39.00 -6.92 -22.57
N GLU A 245 -39.28 -6.22 -21.48
CA GLU A 245 -40.58 -5.54 -21.35
C GLU A 245 -40.53 -4.31 -22.26
N THR A 246 -41.33 -4.37 -23.31
CA THR A 246 -41.65 -3.22 -24.13
C THR A 246 -42.31 -2.16 -23.26
N ASP A 247 -41.62 -1.05 -22.99
CA ASP A 247 -42.29 0.25 -23.07
C ASP A 247 -41.32 1.39 -23.37
N GLU A 248 -41.77 2.26 -24.26
CA GLU A 248 -41.05 3.39 -24.80
C GLU A 248 -40.92 4.49 -23.73
N THR A 249 -39.71 5.03 -23.51
CA THR A 249 -39.36 6.46 -23.64
C THR A 249 -38.22 6.93 -22.72
N ARG A 250 -37.45 7.87 -23.27
CA ARG A 250 -36.47 8.80 -22.67
C ARG A 250 -35.07 8.28 -22.44
N GLY A 251 -34.24 8.53 -23.45
CA GLY A 251 -32.83 8.23 -23.47
C GLY A 251 -31.94 9.25 -22.77
N PHE A 252 -30.73 8.78 -22.48
CA PHE A 252 -29.51 9.56 -22.44
C PHE A 252 -28.44 8.74 -23.18
N LYS A 253 -27.99 9.25 -24.33
CA LYS A 253 -26.88 8.67 -25.09
C LYS A 253 -25.57 9.15 -24.46
N ARG A 254 -24.75 8.24 -23.94
CA ARG A 254 -23.30 8.48 -23.75
C ARG A 254 -22.60 8.45 -25.13
N PRO A 255 -21.59 9.30 -25.40
CA PRO A 255 -20.94 9.34 -26.71
C PRO A 255 -20.02 8.13 -26.92
N LYS A 256 -20.13 7.47 -28.07
CA LYS A 256 -19.12 6.55 -28.59
C LYS A 256 -17.98 7.37 -29.18
N VAL A 257 -16.77 7.25 -28.65
CA VAL A 257 -15.55 7.70 -29.34
C VAL A 257 -15.14 6.58 -30.30
N SER A 258 -15.21 6.89 -31.59
CA SER A 258 -14.76 6.05 -32.69
C SER A 258 -13.24 6.18 -32.87
N ASN A 259 -12.51 5.08 -32.73
CA ASN A 259 -11.16 4.99 -33.30
C ASN A 259 -11.29 4.85 -34.82
N GLN A 260 -10.72 5.80 -35.56
CA GLN A 260 -10.52 5.67 -37.00
C GLN A 260 -9.11 5.15 -37.27
N ASP A 261 -9.06 4.02 -37.98
CA ASP A 261 -7.87 3.40 -38.52
C ASP A 261 -7.21 4.27 -39.61
N GLY A 262 -5.89 4.41 -39.53
CA GLY A 262 -5.02 4.87 -40.62
C GLY A 262 -4.15 3.73 -41.12
N GLN A 263 -4.51 3.13 -42.25
CA GLN A 263 -3.76 2.12 -42.98
C GLN A 263 -2.46 2.67 -43.60
N THR A 264 -1.35 1.94 -43.45
CA THR A 264 -0.33 1.80 -44.53
C THR A 264 0.31 0.40 -44.50
N THR A 265 0.60 -0.09 -45.71
CA THR A 265 0.78 -1.45 -46.24
C THR A 265 2.11 -2.17 -45.88
N PRO A 266 2.25 -3.50 -46.15
CA PRO A 266 3.24 -4.39 -45.56
C PRO A 266 4.46 -4.69 -46.47
N GLY A 267 5.57 -5.12 -45.86
CA GLY A 267 6.78 -5.58 -46.58
C GLY A 267 7.62 -6.58 -45.78
N ASN A 268 7.60 -7.84 -46.24
CA ASN A 268 8.48 -9.00 -46.01
C ASN A 268 9.63 -8.97 -44.97
N GLY A 269 9.48 -9.81 -43.95
CA GLY A 269 10.31 -11.00 -43.66
C GLY A 269 11.82 -10.87 -43.48
N THR A 270 12.32 -11.22 -42.29
CA THR A 270 13.32 -12.30 -42.05
C THR A 270 13.37 -12.62 -40.56
N ARG A 271 13.43 -13.92 -40.22
CA ARG A 271 13.62 -14.45 -38.87
C ARG A 271 15.03 -14.18 -38.37
N THR A 272 15.16 -13.69 -37.14
CA THR A 272 16.36 -13.92 -36.34
C THR A 272 15.97 -14.01 -34.87
N GLU A 273 16.29 -15.16 -34.28
CA GLU A 273 16.30 -15.41 -32.84
C GLU A 273 17.31 -14.46 -32.18
N GLY A 274 16.93 -13.85 -31.06
CA GLY A 274 17.77 -12.89 -30.35
C GLY A 274 17.14 -12.50 -29.02
N HIS A 275 17.67 -13.12 -27.98
CA HIS A 275 17.41 -12.90 -26.56
C HIS A 275 17.70 -11.44 -26.18
N ASP A 276 16.71 -10.71 -25.63
CA ASP A 276 16.92 -9.64 -24.64
C ASP A 276 15.56 -9.22 -24.05
N ASN A 277 15.21 -9.80 -22.90
CA ASN A 277 14.16 -9.27 -22.04
C ASN A 277 14.73 -8.04 -21.33
N ARG A 278 14.61 -6.86 -21.96
CA ARG A 278 14.66 -5.60 -21.23
C ARG A 278 13.28 -5.39 -20.64
N GLU A 279 13.18 -5.70 -19.36
CA GLU A 279 12.07 -5.31 -18.52
C GLU A 279 11.89 -3.80 -18.66
N GLU A 280 10.74 -3.38 -19.17
CA GLU A 280 10.30 -2.00 -19.11
C GLU A 280 10.12 -1.67 -17.62
N GLU A 281 11.11 -0.98 -17.09
CA GLU A 281 11.09 -0.39 -15.76
C GLU A 281 9.93 0.63 -15.75
N ASN A 282 8.85 0.28 -15.07
CA ASN A 282 7.94 1.29 -14.51
C ASN A 282 8.76 2.03 -13.45
N ASN A 283 9.45 3.07 -13.89
CA ASN A 283 9.86 4.18 -13.04
C ASN A 283 8.57 4.83 -12.53
N ASP A 284 8.08 4.36 -11.39
CA ASP A 284 7.16 5.12 -10.53
C ASP A 284 7.96 6.20 -9.77
N GLU A 285 8.83 6.92 -10.48
CA GLU A 285 9.31 8.22 -10.04
C GLU A 285 8.31 9.22 -10.61
N ASP A 286 7.55 9.84 -9.73
CA ASP A 286 6.71 11.01 -10.02
C ASP A 286 7.61 12.17 -10.52
N GLU A 287 8.08 12.09 -11.77
CA GLU A 287 8.25 13.26 -12.64
C GLU A 287 6.88 13.64 -13.23
N ASP A 288 5.80 13.56 -12.45
CA ASP A 288 4.53 14.16 -12.82
C ASP A 288 4.64 15.68 -12.59
N THR A 289 5.45 16.31 -13.45
CA THR A 289 5.61 17.77 -13.56
C THR A 289 4.46 18.37 -14.38
N GLY A 290 3.27 17.74 -14.32
CA GLY A 290 2.06 18.12 -15.03
C GLY A 290 0.93 18.46 -14.07
N SER A 291 -0.17 19.00 -14.63
CA SER A 291 -1.38 19.25 -13.85
C SER A 291 -2.09 17.93 -13.51
N LEU A 292 -2.63 17.81 -12.30
CA LEU A 292 -3.41 16.65 -11.88
C LEU A 292 -4.64 16.42 -12.78
N PHE A 293 -5.20 17.48 -13.37
CA PHE A 293 -6.30 17.38 -14.33
C PHE A 293 -5.91 16.75 -15.67
N GLN A 294 -4.61 16.71 -15.97
CA GLN A 294 -4.07 16.01 -17.15
C GLN A 294 -3.72 14.55 -16.82
N SER A 295 -3.61 14.22 -15.54
CA SER A 295 -3.49 12.83 -15.12
C SER A 295 -4.78 12.08 -15.44
N SER A 296 -4.68 10.86 -15.95
CA SER A 296 -5.84 9.97 -16.10
C SER A 296 -6.20 9.28 -14.78
N MET A 297 -6.00 9.97 -13.64
CA MET A 297 -6.21 9.40 -12.32
C MET A 297 -7.71 9.20 -12.06
N PRO A 298 -8.18 7.97 -11.82
CA PRO A 298 -9.59 7.70 -11.56
C PRO A 298 -10.07 8.36 -10.27
N GLY A 299 -11.31 8.83 -10.25
CA GLY A 299 -11.96 9.37 -9.05
C GLY A 299 -11.72 10.85 -8.78
N ILE A 300 -10.88 11.53 -9.57
CA ILE A 300 -10.68 12.98 -9.48
C ILE A 300 -11.81 13.70 -10.23
N THR A 301 -12.34 14.77 -9.63
CA THR A 301 -13.31 15.65 -10.30
C THR A 301 -12.64 16.30 -11.52
N CYS A 302 -13.26 16.21 -12.69
CA CYS A 302 -12.63 16.68 -13.93
C CYS A 302 -12.52 18.22 -13.97
N ALA A 303 -11.60 18.75 -14.77
CA ALA A 303 -11.37 20.20 -14.84
C ALA A 303 -12.64 20.99 -15.19
N SER A 304 -13.48 20.48 -16.11
CA SER A 304 -14.72 21.16 -16.49
C SER A 304 -15.73 21.25 -15.36
N ASP A 305 -15.82 20.22 -14.53
CA ASP A 305 -16.72 20.25 -13.37
C ASP A 305 -16.15 21.17 -12.26
N MET A 306 -14.82 21.21 -12.14
CA MET A 306 -14.13 22.10 -11.19
C MET A 306 -14.24 23.59 -11.54
N GLU A 307 -14.49 23.96 -12.80
CA GLU A 307 -14.77 25.35 -13.18
C GLU A 307 -16.05 25.89 -12.51
N GLU A 308 -16.99 25.02 -12.15
CA GLU A 308 -18.24 25.38 -11.48
C GLU A 308 -18.11 25.45 -9.94
N VAL A 309 -16.98 24.99 -9.39
CA VAL A 309 -16.75 24.95 -7.95
C VAL A 309 -16.24 26.31 -7.46
N ASP A 310 -16.92 26.87 -6.46
CA ASP A 310 -16.47 28.08 -5.79
C ASP A 310 -15.25 27.82 -4.90
N LEU A 311 -14.11 28.32 -5.37
CA LEU A 311 -12.81 28.22 -4.70
C LEU A 311 -12.41 29.51 -3.99
N ASP A 312 -13.24 30.56 -3.97
CA ASP A 312 -12.85 31.90 -3.51
C ASP A 312 -12.85 32.05 -1.99
N HIS A 313 -13.57 31.17 -1.29
CA HIS A 313 -13.83 31.25 0.15
C HIS A 313 -13.22 30.09 0.96
N ILE A 314 -12.16 29.46 0.45
CA ILE A 314 -11.46 28.40 1.18
C ILE A 314 -10.56 29.04 2.25
N ALA A 315 -10.66 28.56 3.49
CA ALA A 315 -9.92 29.10 4.61
C ALA A 315 -8.40 28.86 4.47
N LEU A 316 -7.62 29.93 4.66
CA LEU A 316 -6.16 29.95 4.62
C LEU A 316 -5.58 30.39 5.96
N LYS A 317 -4.60 29.62 6.45
CA LYS A 317 -3.79 30.01 7.61
C LYS A 317 -2.38 30.33 7.14
N VAL A 318 -2.03 31.62 7.15
CA VAL A 318 -0.72 32.12 6.65
C VAL A 318 0.29 32.31 7.79
N PHE A 319 -0.20 32.63 8.99
CA PHE A 319 0.63 32.87 10.17
C PHE A 319 0.30 31.86 11.27
N SER A 320 1.29 31.51 12.08
CA SER A 320 1.10 30.62 13.24
C SER A 320 0.14 31.22 14.28
N THR A 321 0.09 32.55 14.35
CA THR A 321 -0.83 33.33 15.17
C THR A 321 -1.41 34.46 14.33
N GLY A 322 -2.73 34.59 14.26
CA GLY A 322 -3.39 35.62 13.45
C GLY A 322 -4.78 35.18 12.99
N PRO A 323 -5.48 36.03 12.22
CA PRO A 323 -6.74 35.66 11.59
C PRO A 323 -6.52 34.64 10.46
N LEU A 324 -7.58 33.92 10.12
CA LEU A 324 -7.67 33.18 8.86
C LEU A 324 -7.99 34.17 7.72
N PHE A 325 -7.51 33.85 6.53
CA PHE A 325 -7.79 34.56 5.29
C PHE A 325 -8.60 33.66 4.37
N GLU A 326 -9.21 34.22 3.34
CA GLU A 326 -9.84 33.47 2.26
C GLU A 326 -8.90 33.37 1.06
N THR A 327 -9.09 32.39 0.19
CA THR A 327 -8.31 32.24 -1.04
C THR A 327 -8.43 33.46 -1.96
N SER A 328 -9.59 34.11 -1.99
CA SER A 328 -9.80 35.38 -2.70
C SER A 328 -8.98 36.56 -2.14
N ASP A 329 -8.50 36.50 -0.89
CA ASP A 329 -7.58 37.52 -0.35
C ASP A 329 -6.18 37.45 -0.98
N LEU A 330 -5.86 36.38 -1.73
CA LEU A 330 -4.57 36.22 -2.37
C LEU A 330 -4.40 37.17 -3.56
N VAL A 331 -3.24 37.80 -3.63
CA VAL A 331 -2.89 38.68 -4.76
C VAL A 331 -2.94 37.89 -6.08
N ALA A 332 -3.64 38.46 -7.05
CA ALA A 332 -3.85 37.89 -8.38
C ALA A 332 -4.67 36.58 -8.40
N TRP A 333 -5.50 36.32 -7.38
CA TRP A 333 -6.44 35.18 -7.37
C TRP A 333 -7.46 35.25 -8.51
N ASP A 334 -8.16 36.39 -8.63
CA ASP A 334 -9.23 36.59 -9.61
C ASP A 334 -8.74 36.55 -11.07
N SER A 335 -7.48 36.90 -11.29
CA SER A 335 -6.87 36.93 -12.62
C SER A 335 -6.30 35.58 -13.07
N LYS A 336 -6.34 34.55 -12.21
CA LYS A 336 -5.80 33.21 -12.51
C LYS A 336 -6.92 32.23 -12.84
N SER A 337 -6.59 31.23 -13.65
CA SER A 337 -7.43 30.07 -13.95
C SER A 337 -6.97 28.84 -13.16
N ILE A 338 -7.87 27.87 -13.01
CA ILE A 338 -7.55 26.53 -12.49
C ILE A 338 -6.65 25.74 -13.46
N THR A 339 -6.58 26.15 -14.72
CA THR A 339 -5.73 25.55 -15.76
C THR A 339 -4.32 26.17 -15.83
N ASP A 340 -4.07 27.26 -15.10
CA ASP A 340 -2.80 27.98 -15.14
C ASP A 340 -1.76 27.29 -14.23
N TRP A 341 -1.26 26.14 -14.69
CA TRP A 341 -0.26 25.35 -13.97
C TRP A 341 1.17 25.72 -14.40
N PRO A 342 2.13 25.89 -13.46
CA PRO A 342 1.96 25.86 -12.01
C PRO A 342 1.44 27.19 -11.45
N GLY A 343 0.41 27.15 -10.58
CA GLY A 343 -0.19 28.35 -9.99
C GLY A 343 -1.05 28.04 -8.77
N ILE A 344 -1.15 28.98 -7.82
CA ILE A 344 -1.85 28.73 -6.54
C ILE A 344 -3.33 28.33 -6.72
N LYS A 345 -4.03 28.94 -7.68
CA LYS A 345 -5.44 28.60 -7.95
C LYS A 345 -5.58 27.23 -8.60
N ALA A 346 -4.67 26.87 -9.51
CA ALA A 346 -4.55 25.52 -10.05
C ALA A 346 -4.28 24.51 -8.93
N SER A 347 -3.29 24.75 -8.06
CA SER A 347 -2.97 23.85 -6.94
C SER A 347 -4.12 23.67 -5.94
N VAL A 348 -4.86 24.74 -5.63
CA VAL A 348 -6.06 24.65 -4.78
C VAL A 348 -7.15 23.87 -5.49
N ALA A 349 -7.38 24.10 -6.79
CA ALA A 349 -8.37 23.35 -7.56
C ALA A 349 -8.04 21.86 -7.65
N GLU A 350 -6.77 21.51 -7.91
CA GLU A 350 -6.29 20.13 -7.93
C GLU A 350 -6.48 19.45 -6.57
N LEU A 351 -6.17 20.16 -5.47
CA LEU A 351 -6.41 19.65 -4.13
C LEU A 351 -7.90 19.37 -3.89
N ILE A 352 -8.79 20.33 -4.17
CA ILE A 352 -10.24 20.16 -3.99
C ILE A 352 -10.79 19.05 -4.88
N ALA A 353 -10.31 18.95 -6.12
CA ALA A 353 -10.70 17.89 -7.05
C ALA A 353 -10.33 16.49 -6.54
N ALA A 354 -9.20 16.37 -5.85
CA ALA A 354 -8.70 15.12 -5.29
C ALA A 354 -9.39 14.70 -3.98
N ILE A 355 -9.73 15.66 -3.11
CA ILE A 355 -10.39 15.36 -1.82
C ILE A 355 -11.91 15.33 -1.90
N GLY A 356 -12.50 15.94 -2.94
CA GLY A 356 -13.94 16.10 -3.10
C GLY A 356 -14.39 17.56 -2.97
N PRO A 357 -15.18 18.10 -3.93
CA PRO A 357 -15.74 19.45 -3.82
C PRO A 357 -16.67 19.65 -2.61
N ASP A 358 -17.29 18.58 -2.11
CA ASP A 358 -18.21 18.58 -0.96
C ASP A 358 -17.52 18.84 0.39
N VAL A 359 -16.20 18.65 0.47
CA VAL A 359 -15.43 18.92 1.69
C VAL A 359 -14.74 20.28 1.70
N LYS A 360 -14.87 21.09 0.63
CA LYS A 360 -14.15 22.37 0.48
C LYS A 360 -14.37 23.35 1.63
N ASP A 361 -15.57 23.35 2.22
CA ASP A 361 -15.97 24.26 3.31
C ASP A 361 -15.59 23.71 4.70
N LEU A 362 -15.04 22.48 4.77
CA LEU A 362 -14.65 21.80 6.00
C LEU A 362 -13.13 21.84 6.25
N ILE A 363 -12.37 22.38 5.30
CA ILE A 363 -10.91 22.37 5.34
C ILE A 363 -10.32 23.77 5.59
N CYS A 364 -9.08 23.78 6.06
CA CYS A 364 -8.25 24.97 6.13
C CYS A 364 -6.87 24.64 5.59
N LEU A 365 -6.37 25.43 4.63
CA LEU A 365 -5.03 25.27 4.08
C LEU A 365 -4.03 25.97 5.00
N ASP A 366 -3.25 25.18 5.75
CA ASP A 366 -2.19 25.70 6.61
C ASP A 366 -0.90 25.90 5.83
N MET A 367 -0.61 27.16 5.50
CA MET A 367 0.63 27.59 4.85
C MET A 367 1.61 28.22 5.85
N ALA A 368 1.33 28.18 7.15
CA ALA A 368 2.23 28.71 8.15
C ALA A 368 3.51 27.87 8.19
N ARG A 369 4.67 28.52 8.00
CA ARG A 369 5.96 27.84 8.19
C ARG A 369 6.11 27.44 9.65
N GLU A 370 6.14 26.14 9.92
CA GLU A 370 6.66 25.64 11.19
C GLU A 370 8.14 26.03 11.27
N ARG A 371 8.49 26.84 12.27
CA ARG A 371 9.90 27.01 12.64
C ARG A 371 10.35 25.68 13.23
N ALA A 372 11.08 24.90 12.44
CA ALA A 372 11.79 23.70 12.87
C ALA A 372 12.82 24.01 13.97
#